data_AF-F5RNA9-F1
#
_entry.id   AF-F5RNA9-F1
#
_cell.length_a   1.000
_cell.length_b   1.000
_cell.length_c   1.000
_cell.angle_alpha   90.00
_cell.angle_beta   90.00
_cell.angle_gamma   90.00
#
_symmetry.space_group_name_H-M   'P 1'
#
loop_
_entity.id
_entity.type
_entity.pdbx_description
1 polymer ?
#
loop_
_entity_poly.entity_id
_entity_poly.type
_entity_poly.pdbx_seq_one_letter_code
_entity_poly.pdbx_strand_id
1 'polypeptide(L)'
;MKFIAFKTADGAHKGNISFYCRLLHVTRQGFYQYLVSKDRPWKYQELADAMMQIHAEDECNDTYGRIRMYQALKIKQPEGIHVPSERTVYRIMEEIGLSHRPTISRTVSQKQIGRHRSRRISYTVIFMPTHRFPSVSLT
;
A
#
# COMPACT_ATOMS: atom_id res chain seq x y z
N MET A 1 7.47 18.47 -4.31
CA MET A 1 8.14 19.79 -4.34
C MET A 1 7.21 20.89 -3.80
N LYS A 2 6.80 20.82 -2.52
CA LYS A 2 5.91 21.84 -1.90
C LYS A 2 6.64 23.12 -1.47
N PHE A 3 7.96 23.02 -1.25
CA PHE A 3 8.79 24.11 -0.72
C PHE A 3 9.05 25.25 -1.72
N ILE A 4 9.17 24.92 -3.01
CA ILE A 4 9.40 25.92 -4.07
C ILE A 4 8.13 26.76 -4.27
N ALA A 5 6.98 26.09 -4.45
CA ALA A 5 5.65 26.70 -4.55
C ALA A 5 5.38 27.72 -3.43
N PHE A 6 5.60 27.30 -2.17
CA PHE A 6 5.41 28.15 -0.99
C PHE A 6 6.26 29.43 -1.02
N LYS A 7 7.54 29.33 -1.43
CA LYS A 7 8.45 30.48 -1.45
C LYS A 7 8.26 31.41 -2.64
N THR A 8 7.79 30.88 -3.77
CA THR A 8 7.66 31.67 -5.03
C THR A 8 6.24 32.13 -5.31
N ALA A 9 5.28 31.88 -4.41
CA ALA A 9 3.85 32.02 -4.67
C ALA A 9 3.51 31.43 -6.05
N ASP A 10 4.04 30.22 -6.30
CA ASP A 10 3.83 29.49 -7.55
C ASP A 10 4.30 30.20 -8.84
N GLY A 11 5.24 31.13 -8.72
CA GLY A 11 5.78 31.90 -9.85
C GLY A 11 4.99 33.18 -10.16
N ALA A 12 4.03 33.56 -9.32
CA ALA A 12 3.33 34.84 -9.43
C ALA A 12 4.28 36.03 -9.24
N HIS A 13 5.30 35.88 -8.38
CA HIS A 13 6.31 36.90 -8.14
C HIS A 13 7.44 36.77 -9.17
N LYS A 14 7.21 37.30 -10.38
CA LYS A 14 8.19 37.32 -11.48
C LYS A 14 9.36 38.30 -11.24
N GLY A 15 9.22 39.21 -10.27
CA GLY A 15 10.27 40.12 -9.84
C GLY A 15 11.37 39.36 -9.11
N ASN A 16 12.48 39.11 -9.81
CA ASN A 16 13.71 38.49 -9.30
C ASN A 16 13.75 36.95 -9.26
N ILE A 17 13.52 36.32 -10.42
CA ILE A 17 13.82 34.88 -10.66
C ILE A 17 15.24 34.51 -10.18
N SER A 18 16.22 35.41 -10.36
CA SER A 18 17.61 35.23 -9.92
C SER A 18 17.76 35.14 -8.40
N PHE A 19 16.88 35.77 -7.62
CA PHE A 19 16.82 35.62 -6.16
C PHE A 19 16.34 34.22 -5.77
N TYR A 20 15.27 33.74 -6.38
CA TYR A 20 14.75 32.40 -6.10
C TYR A 20 15.68 31.27 -6.52
N CYS A 21 16.36 31.41 -7.66
CA CYS A 21 17.39 30.46 -8.09
C CYS A 21 18.52 30.35 -7.05
N ARG A 22 18.96 31.49 -6.47
CA ARG A 22 19.95 31.51 -5.39
C ARG A 22 19.42 30.91 -4.09
N LEU A 23 18.20 31.27 -3.70
CA LEU A 23 17.55 30.78 -2.47
C LEU A 23 17.28 29.27 -2.49
N LEU A 24 16.99 28.72 -3.67
CA LEU A 24 16.64 27.31 -3.85
C LEU A 24 17.83 26.46 -4.33
N HIS A 25 18.99 27.07 -4.58
CA HIS A 25 20.17 26.42 -5.15
C HIS A 25 19.88 25.66 -6.46
N VAL A 26 19.04 26.23 -7.32
CA VAL A 26 18.69 25.67 -8.63
C VAL A 26 19.18 26.56 -9.76
N THR A 27 19.48 25.96 -10.91
CA THR A 27 19.77 26.72 -12.11
C THR A 27 18.50 27.40 -12.63
N ARG A 28 18.67 28.53 -13.34
CA ARG A 28 17.55 29.23 -14.00
C ARG A 28 16.77 28.30 -14.94
N GLN A 29 17.47 27.42 -15.65
CA GLN A 29 16.85 26.43 -16.53
C GLN A 29 16.01 25.41 -15.75
N GLY A 30 16.55 24.88 -14.64
CA GLY A 30 15.80 23.98 -13.76
C GLY A 30 14.56 24.64 -13.15
N PHE A 31 14.65 25.93 -12.83
CA PHE A 31 13.51 26.70 -12.35
C PHE A 31 12.39 26.83 -13.39
N TYR A 32 12.71 27.13 -14.64
CA TYR A 32 11.70 27.15 -15.71
C TYR A 32 11.13 25.77 -16.02
N GLN A 33 11.95 24.72 -16.00
CA GLN A 33 11.47 23.34 -16.14
C GLN A 33 10.49 22.97 -15.02
N TYR A 34 10.74 23.41 -13.79
CA TYR A 34 9.80 23.27 -12.68
C TYR A 34 8.48 24.00 -12.97
N LEU A 35 8.51 25.26 -13.39
CA LEU A 35 7.30 26.03 -13.69
C LEU A 35 6.44 25.39 -14.79
N VAL A 36 7.06 24.75 -15.79
CA VAL A 36 6.34 24.05 -16.87
C VAL A 36 5.78 22.69 -16.42
N SER A 37 6.43 22.04 -15.46
CA SER A 37 6.04 20.69 -15.01
C SER A 37 5.13 20.68 -13.80
N LYS A 38 5.08 21.75 -12.99
CA LYS A 38 4.31 21.79 -11.74
C LYS A 38 2.80 21.61 -11.92
N ASP A 39 2.24 22.11 -13.02
CA ASP A 39 0.79 22.05 -13.31
C ASP A 39 0.43 20.78 -14.10
N ARG A 40 1.42 19.95 -14.45
CA ARG A 40 1.14 18.70 -15.17
C ARG A 40 0.54 17.69 -14.20
N PRO A 41 -0.57 17.05 -14.56
CA PRO A 41 -1.11 15.95 -13.76
C PRO A 41 -0.05 14.86 -13.65
N TRP A 42 0.04 14.27 -12.45
CA TRP A 42 0.94 13.15 -12.23
C TRP A 42 0.56 11.99 -13.16
N LYS A 43 1.56 11.32 -13.75
CA LYS A 43 1.36 10.22 -14.71
C LYS A 43 0.37 9.16 -14.22
N TYR A 44 0.34 8.91 -12.90
CA TYR A 44 -0.49 7.88 -12.29
C TYR A 44 -1.68 8.45 -11.52
N GLN A 45 -2.10 9.68 -11.80
CA GLN A 45 -3.19 10.34 -11.09
C GLN A 45 -4.49 9.53 -11.16
N GLU A 46 -4.94 9.15 -12.36
CA GLU A 46 -6.17 8.37 -12.55
C GLU A 46 -6.11 7.01 -11.84
N LEU A 47 -4.94 6.36 -11.88
CA LEU A 47 -4.71 5.09 -11.19
C LEU A 47 -4.71 5.26 -9.66
N ALA A 48 -4.14 6.35 -9.17
CA ALA A 48 -4.16 6.71 -7.75
C ALA A 48 -5.60 6.99 -7.27
N ASP A 49 -6.39 7.70 -8.06
CA ASP A 49 -7.80 7.96 -7.76
C ASP A 49 -8.60 6.64 -7.71
N ALA A 50 -8.34 5.71 -8.63
CA ALA A 50 -8.93 4.37 -8.58
C ALA A 50 -8.50 3.56 -7.35
N MET A 51 -7.23 3.66 -6.92
CA MET A 51 -6.77 3.03 -5.67
C MET A 51 -7.46 3.62 -4.44
N MET A 52 -7.66 4.93 -4.41
CA MET A 52 -8.39 5.62 -3.34
C MET A 52 -9.85 5.19 -3.29
N GLN A 53 -10.51 5.03 -4.45
CA GLN A 53 -11.87 4.50 -4.52
C GLN A 53 -11.94 3.07 -3.97
N ILE A 54 -11.02 2.18 -4.38
CA ILE A 54 -10.93 0.83 -3.81
C ILE A 54 -10.75 0.88 -2.29
N HIS A 55 -9.88 1.75 -1.79
CA HIS A 55 -9.63 1.88 -0.36
C HIS A 55 -10.85 2.40 0.40
N ALA A 56 -11.64 3.30 -0.18
CA ALA A 56 -12.81 3.89 0.46
C ALA A 56 -14.08 3.00 0.44
N GLU A 57 -14.08 1.92 -0.35
CA GLU A 57 -15.25 1.04 -0.46
C GLU A 57 -15.55 0.21 0.79
N ASP A 58 -14.52 -0.15 1.56
CA ASP A 58 -14.65 -0.96 2.76
C ASP A 58 -13.66 -0.48 3.82
N GLU A 59 -14.11 -0.38 5.07
CA GLU A 59 -13.27 -0.03 6.22
C GLU A 59 -12.06 -0.97 6.36
N CYS A 60 -12.22 -2.26 6.04
CA CYS A 60 -11.15 -3.27 6.15
C CYS A 60 -10.04 -3.12 5.08
N ASN A 61 -10.27 -2.29 4.05
CA ASN A 61 -9.29 -2.04 2.99
C ASN A 61 -8.15 -1.12 3.48
N ASP A 62 -8.22 -0.62 4.70
CA ASP A 62 -7.12 0.05 5.40
C ASP A 62 -5.89 -0.84 5.60
N THR A 63 -6.11 -2.15 5.75
CA THR A 63 -5.05 -3.15 5.88
C THR A 63 -4.49 -3.64 4.55
N TYR A 64 -4.92 -3.09 3.41
CA TYR A 64 -4.48 -3.58 2.11
C TYR A 64 -2.99 -3.34 1.88
N GLY A 65 -2.25 -4.43 1.85
CA GLY A 65 -0.90 -4.44 1.33
C GLY A 65 -0.87 -4.40 -0.21
N ARG A 66 0.31 -4.16 -0.74
CA ARG A 66 0.67 -4.18 -2.17
C ARG A 66 -0.05 -5.26 -2.99
N ILE A 67 0.02 -6.51 -2.54
CA ILE A 67 -0.53 -7.68 -3.27
C ILE A 67 -2.05 -7.58 -3.41
N ARG A 68 -2.75 -7.24 -2.31
CA ARG A 68 -4.22 -7.15 -2.29
C ARG A 68 -4.72 -5.99 -3.14
N MET A 69 -4.06 -4.83 -3.07
CA MET A 69 -4.40 -3.69 -3.91
C MET A 69 -4.21 -4.01 -5.40
N TYR A 70 -3.10 -4.67 -5.75
CA TYR A 70 -2.85 -5.07 -7.14
C TYR A 70 -3.90 -6.05 -7.67
N GLN A 71 -4.33 -7.00 -6.85
CA GLN A 71 -5.40 -7.94 -7.21
C GLN A 71 -6.74 -7.23 -7.37
N ALA A 72 -7.11 -6.32 -6.46
CA ALA A 72 -8.33 -5.53 -6.56
C ALA A 72 -8.39 -4.70 -7.86
N LEU A 73 -7.27 -4.07 -8.24
CA LEU A 73 -7.15 -3.34 -9.50
C LEU A 73 -7.34 -4.23 -10.73
N LYS A 74 -6.83 -5.47 -10.70
CA LYS A 74 -7.05 -6.43 -11.78
C LYS A 74 -8.49 -6.91 -11.89
N ILE A 75 -9.18 -7.06 -10.76
CA ILE A 75 -10.57 -7.52 -10.72
C ILE A 75 -11.51 -6.43 -11.22
N LYS A 76 -11.31 -5.19 -10.78
CA LYS A 76 -12.16 -4.06 -11.21
C LYS A 76 -11.85 -3.57 -12.61
N GLN A 77 -10.58 -3.71 -13.03
CA GLN A 77 -10.06 -3.25 -14.31
C GLN A 77 -10.64 -1.90 -14.72
N PRO A 78 -10.28 -0.81 -14.02
CA PRO A 78 -10.88 0.50 -14.27
C PRO A 78 -10.75 0.88 -15.75
N GLU A 79 -11.88 1.30 -16.33
CA GLU A 79 -12.04 1.52 -17.77
C GLU A 79 -10.94 2.44 -18.32
N GLY A 80 -10.23 1.96 -19.35
CA GLY A 80 -9.18 2.72 -20.01
C GLY A 80 -7.83 2.81 -19.27
N ILE A 81 -7.72 2.29 -18.04
CA ILE A 81 -6.47 2.36 -17.26
C ILE A 81 -5.69 1.05 -17.36
N HIS A 82 -4.50 1.10 -17.96
CA HIS A 82 -3.58 -0.05 -17.95
C HIS A 82 -3.01 -0.27 -16.53
N VAL A 83 -3.31 -1.42 -15.94
CA VAL A 83 -2.78 -1.80 -14.62
C VAL A 83 -1.28 -2.15 -14.75
N PRO A 84 -0.37 -1.37 -14.13
CA PRO A 84 1.08 -1.57 -14.26
C PRO A 84 1.56 -2.74 -13.40
N SER A 85 2.89 -2.94 -13.32
CA SER A 85 3.47 -3.96 -12.42
C SER A 85 3.10 -3.72 -10.95
N GLU A 86 3.08 -4.79 -10.17
CA GLU A 86 2.85 -4.75 -8.72
C GLU A 86 3.82 -3.79 -7.99
N ARG A 87 5.07 -3.72 -8.45
CA ARG A 87 6.07 -2.80 -7.89
C ARG A 87 5.75 -1.34 -8.17
N THR A 88 5.13 -1.04 -9.31
CA THR A 88 4.65 0.31 -9.63
C THR A 88 3.47 0.67 -8.74
N VAL A 89 2.53 -0.26 -8.55
CA VAL A 89 1.40 -0.09 -7.62
C VAL A 89 1.89 0.26 -6.22
N TYR A 90 2.89 -0.47 -5.71
CA TYR A 90 3.49 -0.18 -4.41
C TYR A 90 4.03 1.25 -4.29
N ARG A 91 4.76 1.73 -5.31
CA ARG A 91 5.31 3.10 -5.31
C ARG A 91 4.21 4.15 -5.31
N ILE A 92 3.14 3.91 -6.07
CA ILE A 92 1.97 4.81 -6.10
C ILE A 92 1.32 4.83 -4.73
N MET A 93 1.09 3.67 -4.10
CA MET A 93 0.54 3.57 -2.74
C MET A 93 1.40 4.32 -1.71
N GLU A 94 2.73 4.29 -1.83
CA GLU A 94 3.62 5.08 -0.97
C GLU A 94 3.45 6.59 -1.20
N GLU A 95 3.33 7.04 -2.46
CA GLU A 95 3.14 8.47 -2.76
C GLU A 95 1.79 9.01 -2.27
N ILE A 96 0.71 8.23 -2.37
CA ILE A 96 -0.62 8.64 -1.90
C ILE A 96 -0.88 8.34 -0.42
N GLY A 97 0.08 7.72 0.27
CA GLY A 97 -0.02 7.46 1.71
C GLY A 97 -0.89 6.26 2.10
N LEU A 98 -1.23 5.37 1.17
CA LEU A 98 -1.93 4.11 1.46
C LEU A 98 -1.00 3.01 1.99
N SER A 99 0.32 3.20 1.91
CA SER A 99 1.26 2.23 2.47
C SER A 99 1.30 2.33 4.00
N HIS A 100 0.71 1.35 4.69
CA HIS A 100 0.90 1.21 6.12
C HIS A 100 2.31 0.67 6.41
N ARG A 101 3.21 1.53 6.89
CA ARG A 101 4.43 1.09 7.56
C ARG A 101 4.16 1.11 9.06
N PRO A 102 4.10 -0.05 9.74
CA PRO A 102 3.99 -0.04 11.19
C PRO A 102 5.20 0.72 11.73
N THR A 103 4.94 1.89 12.31
CA THR A 103 5.99 2.65 12.96
C THR A 103 6.24 1.92 14.27
N ILE A 104 7.26 1.07 14.33
CA ILE A 104 7.69 0.49 15.60
C ILE A 104 8.32 1.65 16.40
N SER A 105 7.48 2.46 17.05
CA SER A 105 7.91 3.32 18.14
C SER A 105 8.44 2.41 19.24
N ARG A 106 9.75 2.43 19.50
CA ARG A 106 10.40 1.63 20.56
C ARG A 106 10.06 2.14 21.96
N THR A 107 8.82 2.54 22.23
CA THR A 107 8.44 3.12 23.52
C THR A 107 7.02 2.70 23.91
N VAL A 108 6.99 1.79 24.90
CA VAL A 108 5.88 1.30 25.77
C VAL A 108 4.84 0.40 25.06
N SER A 109 4.43 -0.79 25.52
CA SER A 109 4.30 -1.34 26.87
C SER A 109 4.24 -2.87 26.82
N GLN A 110 5.03 -3.56 27.65
CA GLN A 110 4.73 -4.95 28.03
C GLN A 110 3.46 -4.95 28.90
N LYS A 111 2.28 -4.81 28.30
CA LYS A 111 1.02 -5.11 28.98
C LYS A 111 0.05 -5.69 27.96
N GLN A 112 -0.37 -6.92 28.26
CA GLN A 112 -1.37 -7.75 27.57
C GLN A 112 -0.87 -8.62 26.40
N ILE A 113 0.09 -9.51 26.68
CA ILE A 113 0.03 -10.88 26.12
C ILE A 113 -0.10 -11.85 27.30
N GLY A 114 -1.23 -11.74 28.00
CA GLY A 114 -1.77 -12.83 28.81
C GLY A 114 -2.87 -13.49 27.99
N ARG A 115 -2.51 -14.38 27.05
CA ARG A 115 -3.49 -15.26 26.42
C ARG A 115 -2.97 -16.69 26.48
N HIS A 116 -3.57 -17.44 27.40
CA HIS A 116 -3.45 -18.87 27.60
C HIS A 116 -3.11 -19.62 26.31
N ARG A 117 -1.90 -20.18 26.23
CA ARG A 117 -1.59 -21.28 25.32
C ARG A 117 -1.58 -22.57 26.13
N SER A 118 -2.78 -23.09 26.39
CA SER A 118 -2.95 -24.46 26.86
C SER A 118 -3.75 -25.23 25.82
N ARG A 119 -3.31 -26.47 25.62
CA ARG A 119 -3.92 -27.55 24.83
C ARG A 119 -3.53 -27.59 23.35
N ARG A 120 -2.39 -28.26 23.14
CA ARG A 120 -2.16 -29.17 21.99
C ARG A 120 -3.44 -29.98 21.77
N ILE A 121 -4.04 -29.86 20.59
CA ILE A 121 -4.92 -30.90 20.06
C ILE A 121 -4.06 -31.66 19.06
N SER A 122 -3.56 -32.80 19.51
CA SER A 122 -2.95 -33.84 18.69
C SER A 122 -4.06 -34.63 18.03
N TYR A 123 -4.11 -34.58 16.70
CA TYR A 123 -4.98 -35.42 15.87
C TYR A 123 -4.41 -36.84 15.91
N THR A 124 -4.80 -37.64 16.89
CA THR A 124 -4.65 -39.09 16.84
C THR A 124 -5.88 -39.63 16.13
N VAL A 125 -5.67 -40.09 14.91
CA VAL A 125 -6.63 -40.79 14.07
C VAL A 125 -7.16 -42.00 14.83
N ILE A 126 -8.47 -42.01 15.08
CA ILE A 126 -9.22 -43.18 15.55
C ILE A 126 -9.31 -44.13 14.34
N PHE A 127 -8.40 -45.10 14.27
CA PHE A 127 -8.50 -46.21 13.34
C PHE A 127 -9.51 -47.21 13.91
N MET A 128 -10.67 -47.33 13.28
CA MET A 128 -11.71 -48.30 13.65
C MET A 128 -11.19 -49.73 13.47
N PRO A 129 -11.41 -50.65 14.44
CA PRO A 129 -11.15 -52.06 14.24
C PRO A 129 -12.22 -52.65 13.31
N THR A 130 -11.82 -53.09 12.12
CA THR A 130 -12.62 -53.91 11.24
C THR A 130 -12.99 -55.22 11.94
N HIS A 131 -14.29 -55.49 12.03
CA HIS A 131 -14.85 -56.75 12.49
C HIS A 131 -14.19 -57.95 11.78
N ARG A 132 -13.45 -58.75 12.55
CA ARG A 132 -13.01 -60.09 12.14
C ARG A 132 -14.17 -61.04 12.42
N PHE A 133 -14.80 -61.52 11.36
CA PHE A 133 -15.75 -62.65 11.41
C PHE A 133 -15.07 -63.88 12.03
N PRO A 134 -15.70 -64.59 12.97
CA PRO A 134 -15.24 -65.93 13.36
C PRO A 134 -15.71 -66.94 12.30
N SER A 135 -14.75 -67.63 11.67
CA SER A 135 -15.01 -68.89 10.99
C SER A 135 -15.36 -69.93 12.05
N VAL A 136 -16.63 -70.33 12.08
CA VAL A 136 -17.09 -71.45 12.88
C VAL A 136 -16.71 -72.73 12.14
N SER A 137 -15.71 -73.44 12.66
CA SER A 137 -15.46 -74.84 12.32
C SER A 137 -16.27 -75.70 13.28
N LEU A 138 -17.37 -76.28 12.81
CA LEU A 138 -18.07 -77.37 13.49
C LEU A 138 -17.84 -78.64 12.67
N THR A 139 -17.13 -79.57 13.31
CA THR A 139 -17.14 -81.05 13.18
C THR A 139 -17.42 -81.67 11.83
#